data_AF-A0A9W6TRZ3-F1
#
_entry.id   AF-A0A9W6TRZ3-F1
#
_cell.length_a   1.000
_cell.length_b   1.000
_cell.length_c   1.000
_cell.angle_alpha   90.00
_cell.angle_beta   90.00
_cell.angle_gamma   90.00
#
_symmetry.space_group_name_H-M   'P 1'
#
loop_
_entity.id
_entity.type
_entity.pdbx_description
1 polymer ?
#
loop_
_entity_poly.entity_id
_entity_poly.type
_entity_poly.pdbx_seq_one_letter_code
_entity_poly.pdbx_strand_id
1 'polypeptide(L)'
;MTPEQPKSVRRAKRVYIRLTLGQKVMLCQKAREQPQSRDLEALRVWATEMFNLPKRPSERSIYNILQQEDKLLKLPTSAYEYKKFADPVLEELDQAIVAGFDAMGEDVSSITDTRLIHRSKFFIEAKFPDLPPEKMPGFSKGWAYRFRQRHATRCLAKQIEALNERINEDTTCSSSVPAQTSTPASKHANRS
;
A
#
# COMPACT_ATOMS: atom_id res chain seq x y z
N MET A 1 41.32 -27.30 24.84
CA MET A 1 40.16 -27.91 24.18
C MET A 1 38.91 -27.30 24.79
N THR A 2 38.29 -26.35 24.09
CA THR A 2 37.10 -25.63 24.57
C THR A 2 35.90 -26.14 23.76
N PRO A 3 34.81 -26.61 24.37
CA PRO A 3 33.67 -27.13 23.63
C PRO A 3 32.89 -25.97 22.98
N GLU A 4 32.77 -26.03 21.65
CA GLU A 4 32.01 -25.08 20.83
C GLU A 4 30.50 -25.24 21.13
N GLN A 5 29.85 -24.15 21.54
CA GLN A 5 28.42 -24.12 21.81
C GLN A 5 27.60 -24.16 20.50
N PRO A 6 26.48 -24.90 20.44
CA PRO A 6 25.70 -25.04 19.21
C PRO A 6 24.98 -23.74 18.84
N LYS A 7 25.19 -23.33 17.58
CA LYS A 7 24.61 -22.14 16.93
C LYS A 7 23.07 -22.18 17.00
N SER A 8 22.47 -21.13 17.54
CA SER A 8 21.01 -21.04 17.72
C SER A 8 20.28 -21.18 16.38
N VAL A 9 19.42 -22.20 16.26
CA VAL A 9 18.54 -22.38 15.10
C VAL A 9 17.56 -21.20 15.06
N ARG A 10 17.73 -20.31 14.10
CA ARG A 10 16.85 -19.16 13.87
C ARG A 10 15.45 -19.70 13.53
N ARG A 11 14.50 -19.59 14.47
CA ARG A 11 13.10 -19.97 14.25
C ARG A 11 12.54 -19.14 13.07
N ALA A 12 12.02 -19.81 12.04
CA ALA A 12 11.35 -19.16 10.93
C ALA A 12 10.24 -18.23 11.45
N LYS A 13 10.20 -16.99 10.93
CA LYS A 13 9.17 -16.01 11.31
C LYS A 13 7.79 -16.59 11.00
N ARG A 14 6.88 -16.57 11.98
CA ARG A 14 5.50 -17.05 11.80
C ARG A 14 4.83 -16.24 10.69
N VAL A 15 4.51 -16.89 9.56
CA VAL A 15 3.75 -16.28 8.47
C VAL A 15 2.33 -16.01 8.96
N TYR A 16 1.99 -14.75 9.15
CA TYR A 16 0.65 -14.31 9.55
C TYR A 16 -0.23 -14.18 8.31
N ILE A 17 -1.36 -14.89 8.30
CA ILE A 17 -2.34 -14.83 7.22
C ILE A 17 -3.38 -13.77 7.54
N ARG A 18 -3.59 -12.85 6.60
CA ARG A 18 -4.58 -11.78 6.72
C ARG A 18 -5.66 -11.96 5.66
N LEU A 19 -6.85 -12.37 6.11
CA LEU A 19 -8.03 -12.50 5.26
C LEU A 19 -8.62 -11.12 4.94
N THR A 20 -9.11 -10.95 3.70
CA THR A 20 -9.88 -9.77 3.28
C THR A 20 -11.26 -9.75 3.95
N LEU A 21 -11.97 -8.62 3.86
CA LEU A 21 -13.35 -8.55 4.37
C LEU A 21 -14.28 -9.50 3.60
N GLY A 22 -14.15 -9.57 2.27
CA GLY A 22 -14.90 -10.52 1.45
C GLY A 22 -14.66 -11.97 1.84
N GLN A 23 -13.39 -12.36 2.04
CA GLN A 23 -13.05 -13.72 2.49
C GLN A 23 -13.66 -14.06 3.85
N LYS A 24 -13.72 -13.09 4.78
CA LYS A 24 -14.37 -13.27 6.08
C LYS A 24 -15.89 -13.40 5.96
N VAL A 25 -16.52 -12.64 5.06
CA VAL A 25 -17.96 -12.74 4.77
C VAL A 25 -18.29 -14.12 4.18
N MET A 26 -17.52 -14.57 3.19
CA MET A 26 -17.68 -15.90 2.59
C MET A 26 -17.54 -17.02 3.63
N LEU A 27 -16.60 -16.87 4.57
CA LEU A 27 -16.43 -17.81 5.67
C LEU A 27 -17.67 -17.86 6.59
N CYS A 28 -18.29 -16.70 6.87
CA CYS A 28 -19.53 -16.65 7.66
C CYS A 28 -20.70 -17.30 6.92
N GLN A 29 -20.82 -17.06 5.61
CA GLN A 29 -21.83 -17.71 4.76
C GLN A 29 -21.64 -19.24 4.77
N LYS A 30 -20.40 -19.71 4.57
CA LYS A 30 -20.08 -21.13 4.62
C LYS A 30 -20.42 -21.77 5.97
N ALA A 31 -20.22 -21.04 7.07
CA ALA A 31 -20.57 -21.52 8.42
C ALA A 31 -22.10 -21.63 8.64
N ARG A 32 -22.92 -20.86 7.91
CA ARG A 32 -24.39 -21.01 7.95
C ARG A 32 -24.89 -22.21 7.17
N GLU A 33 -24.18 -22.60 6.10
CA GLU A 33 -24.52 -23.75 5.28
C GLU A 33 -24.23 -25.10 5.96
N GLN A 34 -23.53 -25.10 7.10
CA GLN A 34 -23.22 -26.34 7.81
C GLN A 34 -24.43 -26.84 8.63
N PRO A 35 -24.83 -28.12 8.48
CA PRO A 35 -26.10 -28.60 9.00
C PRO A 35 -26.18 -28.81 10.51
N GLN A 36 -25.09 -28.99 11.26
CA GLN A 36 -25.12 -29.12 12.73
C GLN A 36 -23.78 -28.75 13.38
N SER A 37 -23.79 -27.76 14.28
CA SER A 37 -22.62 -27.15 14.95
C SER A 37 -21.56 -26.60 13.97
N ARG A 38 -21.09 -25.37 14.20
CA ARG A 38 -20.06 -24.78 13.32
C ARG A 38 -18.76 -25.55 13.50
N ASP A 39 -18.49 -26.50 12.61
CA ASP A 39 -17.24 -27.25 12.61
C ASP A 39 -16.11 -26.33 12.16
N LEU A 40 -15.36 -25.85 13.16
CA LEU A 40 -14.24 -24.95 12.95
C LEU A 40 -13.13 -25.60 12.12
N GLU A 41 -12.90 -26.91 12.22
CA GLU A 41 -11.84 -27.55 11.44
C GLU A 41 -12.23 -27.66 9.97
N ALA A 42 -13.47 -28.06 9.68
CA ALA A 42 -14.00 -28.04 8.33
C ALA A 42 -13.92 -26.64 7.69
N LEU A 43 -14.25 -25.58 8.46
CA LEU A 43 -14.14 -24.20 7.98
C LEU A 43 -12.68 -23.78 7.72
N ARG A 44 -11.73 -24.25 8.53
CA ARG A 44 -10.30 -23.95 8.34
C ARG A 44 -9.74 -24.64 7.09
N VAL A 45 -10.08 -25.91 6.89
CA VAL A 45 -9.68 -26.68 5.71
C VAL A 45 -10.26 -26.01 4.46
N TRP A 46 -11.58 -25.77 4.46
CA TRP A 46 -12.26 -25.10 3.37
C TRP A 46 -11.67 -23.72 3.06
N ALA A 47 -11.39 -22.89 4.07
CA ALA A 47 -10.81 -21.56 3.87
C ALA A 47 -9.38 -21.62 3.30
N THR A 48 -8.63 -22.66 3.61
CA THR A 48 -7.27 -22.85 3.11
C THR A 48 -7.29 -23.16 1.62
N GLU A 49 -8.16 -24.07 1.22
CA GLU A 49 -8.34 -24.49 -0.17
C GLU A 49 -8.99 -23.38 -1.00
N MET A 50 -10.12 -22.84 -0.56
CA MET A 50 -10.88 -21.83 -1.28
C MET A 50 -10.08 -20.54 -1.51
N PHE A 51 -9.25 -20.14 -0.55
CA PHE A 51 -8.47 -18.90 -0.65
C PHE A 51 -7.00 -19.13 -1.01
N ASN A 52 -6.61 -20.36 -1.36
CA ASN A 52 -5.23 -20.74 -1.66
C ASN A 52 -4.22 -20.22 -0.62
N LEU A 53 -4.53 -20.42 0.67
CA LEU A 53 -3.72 -19.89 1.76
C LEU A 53 -2.45 -20.73 1.92
N PRO A 54 -1.28 -20.10 2.17
CA PRO A 54 -0.03 -20.83 2.37
C PRO A 54 -0.03 -21.67 3.67
N LYS A 55 -1.01 -21.47 4.55
CA LYS A 55 -1.19 -22.18 5.80
C LYS A 55 -2.65 -22.14 6.23
N ARG A 56 -3.07 -23.10 7.07
CA ARG A 56 -4.40 -23.06 7.70
C ARG A 56 -4.54 -21.86 8.64
N PRO A 57 -5.67 -21.11 8.58
CA PRO A 57 -6.03 -20.14 9.61
C PRO A 57 -6.04 -20.78 11.00
N SER A 58 -5.82 -20.00 12.05
CA SER A 58 -5.98 -20.50 13.41
C SER A 58 -7.46 -20.59 13.80
N GLU A 59 -7.81 -21.55 14.66
CA GLU A 59 -9.16 -21.66 15.23
C GLU A 59 -9.62 -20.35 15.85
N ARG A 60 -8.76 -19.69 16.64
CA ARG A 60 -9.05 -18.38 17.22
C ARG A 60 -9.39 -17.33 16.17
N SER A 61 -8.71 -17.36 15.02
CA SER A 61 -9.02 -16.41 13.93
C SER A 61 -10.39 -16.68 13.34
N ILE A 62 -10.73 -17.94 13.07
CA ILE A 62 -12.05 -18.35 12.56
C ILE A 62 -13.13 -17.98 13.56
N TYR A 63 -12.97 -18.34 14.83
CA TYR A 63 -13.90 -18.00 15.90
C TYR A 63 -14.15 -16.48 15.98
N ASN A 64 -13.10 -15.67 16.00
CA ASN A 64 -13.23 -14.21 16.05
C ASN A 64 -13.97 -13.63 14.83
N ILE A 65 -13.78 -14.23 13.64
CA ILE A 65 -14.49 -13.81 12.43
C ILE A 65 -15.98 -14.12 12.57
N LEU A 66 -16.31 -15.34 13.02
CA LEU A 66 -17.69 -15.79 13.20
C LEU A 66 -18.42 -14.98 14.29
N GLN A 67 -17.74 -14.54 15.34
CA GLN A 67 -18.29 -13.63 16.35
C GLN A 67 -18.61 -12.23 15.80
N GLN A 68 -18.00 -11.84 14.68
CA GLN A 68 -18.21 -10.55 14.02
C GLN A 68 -19.16 -10.65 12.82
N GLU A 69 -19.80 -11.79 12.63
CA GLU A 69 -20.65 -12.10 11.48
C GLU A 69 -21.70 -11.03 11.18
N ASP A 70 -22.47 -10.60 12.18
CA ASP A 70 -23.51 -9.58 11.99
C ASP A 70 -22.95 -8.24 11.51
N LYS A 71 -21.71 -7.92 11.91
CA LYS A 71 -21.03 -6.70 11.46
C LYS A 71 -20.50 -6.85 10.05
N LEU A 72 -20.02 -8.04 9.70
CA LEU A 72 -19.45 -8.34 8.39
C LEU A 72 -20.51 -8.41 7.29
N LEU A 73 -21.67 -9.01 7.57
CA LEU A 73 -22.76 -9.16 6.61
C LEU A 73 -23.52 -7.86 6.31
N LYS A 74 -23.41 -6.85 7.17
CA LYS A 74 -23.99 -5.51 6.96
C LYS A 74 -23.11 -4.60 6.11
N LEU A 75 -21.90 -5.03 5.74
CA LEU A 75 -20.99 -4.21 4.94
C LEU A 75 -21.42 -4.20 3.47
N PRO A 76 -21.32 -3.06 2.77
CA PRO A 76 -21.56 -3.03 1.33
C PRO A 76 -20.50 -3.88 0.61
N THR A 77 -20.89 -4.55 -0.48
CA THR A 77 -20.01 -5.41 -1.29
C THR A 77 -18.76 -4.68 -1.79
N SER A 78 -18.85 -3.36 -2.01
CA SER A 78 -17.72 -2.50 -2.37
C SER A 78 -16.58 -2.51 -1.33
N ALA A 79 -16.85 -2.90 -0.09
CA ALA A 79 -15.84 -3.03 0.97
C ALA A 79 -15.12 -4.40 0.97
N TYR A 80 -15.51 -5.36 0.12
CA TYR A 80 -15.05 -6.75 0.23
C TYR A 80 -13.60 -6.97 -0.24
N GLU A 81 -13.17 -6.21 -1.25
CA GLU A 81 -11.78 -6.19 -1.72
C GLU A 81 -10.85 -5.44 -0.76
N TYR A 82 -11.43 -4.64 0.15
CA TYR A 82 -10.67 -3.80 1.06
C TYR A 82 -9.94 -4.68 2.09
N LYS A 83 -8.64 -4.94 1.85
CA LYS A 83 -7.71 -5.20 2.95
C LYS A 83 -7.66 -3.92 3.75
N LYS A 84 -8.31 -3.92 4.92
CA LYS A 84 -8.21 -2.82 5.89
C LYS A 84 -6.73 -2.47 6.10
N PHE A 85 -6.21 -1.48 5.37
CA PHE A 85 -5.05 -0.74 5.83
C PHE A 85 -5.49 -0.23 7.20
N ALA A 86 -4.74 -0.54 8.25
CA ALA A 86 -5.32 -0.46 9.59
C ALA A 86 -5.56 0.98 10.08
N ASP A 87 -5.47 1.97 9.20
CA ASP A 87 -5.93 3.33 9.46
C ASP A 87 -6.72 3.79 8.22
N PRO A 88 -7.96 4.29 8.37
CA PRO A 88 -8.53 5.20 7.38
C PRO A 88 -7.67 6.45 7.41
N VAL A 89 -6.61 6.44 6.62
CA VAL A 89 -5.73 7.58 6.45
C VAL A 89 -6.55 8.61 5.69
N LEU A 90 -6.86 9.73 6.34
CA LEU A 90 -7.26 10.92 5.61
C LEU A 90 -6.09 11.31 4.73
N GLU A 91 -6.20 11.04 3.43
CA GLU A 91 -5.12 11.28 2.49
C GLU A 91 -4.66 12.75 2.50
N GLU A 92 -5.61 13.67 2.64
CA GLU A 92 -5.37 15.10 2.83
C GLU A 92 -4.52 15.39 4.07
N LEU A 93 -4.78 14.69 5.17
CA LEU A 93 -4.03 14.82 6.42
C LEU A 93 -2.60 14.29 6.26
N ASP A 94 -2.43 13.11 5.66
CA ASP A 94 -1.11 12.52 5.38
C ASP A 94 -0.28 13.47 4.48
N GLN A 95 -0.90 14.05 3.44
CA GLN A 95 -0.25 15.02 2.55
C GLN A 95 0.10 16.32 3.27
N ALA A 96 -0.81 16.86 4.08
CA ALA A 96 -0.56 18.09 4.84
C ALA A 96 0.60 17.93 5.81
N ILE A 97 0.70 16.79 6.50
CA ILE A 97 1.84 16.47 7.37
C ILE A 97 3.13 16.49 6.57
N VAL A 98 3.18 15.79 5.42
CA VAL A 98 4.38 15.77 4.56
C VAL A 98 4.76 17.16 4.08
N ALA A 99 3.81 17.94 3.57
CA ALA A 99 4.05 19.32 3.15
C ALA A 99 4.59 20.19 4.30
N GLY A 100 4.12 19.95 5.53
CA GLY A 100 4.67 20.58 6.73
C GLY A 100 6.14 20.21 6.98
N PHE A 101 6.52 18.95 6.80
CA PHE A 101 7.92 18.49 6.91
C PHE A 101 8.80 19.04 5.78
N ASP A 102 8.30 19.05 4.55
CA ASP A 102 9.00 19.62 3.39
C ASP A 102 9.27 21.12 3.59
N ALA A 103 8.30 21.87 4.11
CA ALA A 103 8.45 23.30 4.45
C ALA A 103 9.49 23.54 5.56
N MET A 104 9.74 22.54 6.42
CA MET A 104 10.80 22.59 7.45
C MET A 104 12.15 22.09 6.93
N GLY A 105 12.25 21.67 5.66
CA GLY A 105 13.46 21.09 5.09
C GLY A 105 13.83 19.72 5.69
N GLU A 106 12.86 19.01 6.27
CA GLU A 106 13.10 17.71 6.92
C GLU A 106 12.58 16.57 6.06
N ASP A 107 13.47 15.66 5.67
CA ASP A 107 13.07 14.42 5.03
C ASP A 107 12.45 13.46 6.05
N VAL A 108 11.16 13.17 5.86
CA VAL A 108 10.36 12.21 6.61
C VAL A 108 11.02 10.83 6.67
N SER A 109 11.86 10.46 5.72
CA SER A 109 12.58 9.17 5.70
C SER A 109 13.75 9.12 6.69
N SER A 110 14.33 10.28 7.02
CA SER A 110 15.57 10.41 7.81
C SER A 110 15.34 10.67 9.30
N ILE A 111 14.19 11.22 9.69
CA ILE A 111 13.90 11.58 11.09
C ILE A 111 13.63 10.34 11.95
N THR A 112 13.74 10.42 13.28
CA THR A 112 13.39 9.32 14.18
C THR A 112 11.87 9.18 14.34
N ASP A 113 11.38 7.98 14.65
CA ASP A 113 9.93 7.74 14.83
C ASP A 113 9.32 8.63 15.92
N THR A 114 10.05 8.84 17.02
CA THR A 114 9.62 9.73 18.11
C THR A 114 9.42 11.15 17.61
N ARG A 115 10.37 11.67 16.81
CA ARG A 115 10.30 13.03 16.26
C ARG A 115 9.18 13.17 15.24
N LEU A 116 9.02 12.18 14.36
CA LEU A 116 7.92 12.12 13.39
C LEU A 116 6.57 12.16 14.10
N ILE A 117 6.36 11.29 15.09
CA ILE A 117 5.12 11.23 15.86
C ILE A 117 4.85 12.55 16.57
N HIS A 118 5.82 13.05 17.32
CA HIS A 118 5.66 14.26 18.12
C HIS A 118 5.32 15.46 17.23
N ARG A 119 6.07 15.67 16.15
CA ARG A 119 5.80 16.80 15.24
C ARG A 119 4.49 16.67 14.49
N SER A 120 4.11 15.45 14.09
CA SER A 120 2.82 15.24 13.41
C SER A 120 1.65 15.55 14.33
N LYS A 121 1.76 15.24 15.64
CA LYS A 121 0.77 15.66 16.64
C LYS A 121 0.66 17.18 16.72
N PHE A 122 1.78 17.87 16.95
CA PHE A 122 1.81 19.32 17.03
C PHE A 122 1.29 20.00 15.76
N PHE A 123 1.65 19.47 14.59
CA PHE A 123 1.17 19.98 13.31
C PHE A 123 -0.35 19.84 13.18
N ILE A 124 -0.90 18.68 13.56
CA ILE A 124 -2.35 18.43 13.50
C ILE A 124 -3.10 19.32 14.48
N GLU A 125 -2.63 19.42 15.73
CA GLU A 125 -3.21 20.32 16.73
C GLU A 125 -3.23 21.78 16.25
N ALA A 126 -2.18 22.22 15.54
CA ALA A 126 -2.07 23.58 15.04
C ALA A 126 -2.88 23.86 13.76
N LYS A 127 -2.97 22.89 12.84
CA LYS A 127 -3.57 23.07 11.50
C LYS A 127 -4.98 22.52 11.36
N PHE A 128 -5.36 21.61 12.25
CA PHE A 128 -6.67 20.94 12.25
C PHE A 128 -7.25 20.89 13.68
N PRO A 129 -7.47 22.05 14.33
CA PRO A 129 -7.96 22.10 15.71
C PRO A 129 -9.35 21.45 15.88
N ASP A 130 -10.15 21.46 14.82
CA ASP A 130 -11.52 20.91 14.81
C ASP A 130 -11.59 19.45 14.34
N LEU A 131 -10.44 18.77 14.19
CA LEU A 131 -10.43 17.38 13.74
C LEU A 131 -10.96 16.46 14.85
N PRO A 132 -12.06 15.71 14.62
CA PRO A 132 -12.63 14.86 15.65
C PRO A 132 -11.68 13.70 16.01
N PRO A 133 -11.65 13.24 17.27
CA PRO A 133 -10.73 12.19 17.73
C PRO A 133 -10.81 10.89 16.95
N GLU A 134 -11.98 10.55 16.40
CA GLU A 134 -12.19 9.35 15.60
C GLU A 134 -11.45 9.39 14.25
N LYS A 135 -11.11 10.60 13.78
CA LYS A 135 -10.35 10.83 12.55
C LYS A 135 -8.87 11.09 12.81
N MET A 136 -8.46 11.22 14.07
CA MET A 136 -7.05 11.39 14.42
C MET A 136 -6.28 10.07 14.28
N PRO A 137 -5.07 10.10 13.70
CA PRO A 137 -4.20 8.93 13.74
C PRO A 137 -3.84 8.55 15.18
N GLY A 138 -3.74 7.26 15.47
CA GLY A 138 -3.32 6.80 16.80
C GLY A 138 -1.85 7.09 17.15
N PHE A 139 -1.08 7.72 16.26
CA PHE A 139 0.32 8.13 16.43
C PHE A 139 1.22 7.11 17.15
N SER A 140 1.06 5.84 16.78
CA SER A 140 1.88 4.75 17.30
C SER A 140 3.14 4.54 16.47
N LYS A 141 4.09 3.74 16.96
CA LYS A 141 5.23 3.27 16.14
C LYS A 141 4.77 2.56 14.86
N GLY A 142 3.64 1.83 14.93
CA GLY A 142 3.04 1.18 13.77
C GLY A 142 2.48 2.16 12.74
N TRP A 143 1.94 3.30 13.20
CA TRP A 143 1.53 4.39 12.31
C TRP A 143 2.75 5.01 11.63
N ALA A 144 3.80 5.36 12.39
CA ALA A 144 5.03 5.97 11.85
C ALA A 144 5.69 5.09 10.78
N TYR A 145 5.80 3.79 11.05
CA TYR A 145 6.32 2.81 10.08
C TYR A 145 5.51 2.82 8.77
N ARG A 146 4.18 2.79 8.86
CA ARG A 146 3.31 2.78 7.68
C ARG A 146 3.25 4.11 6.95
N PHE A 147 3.30 5.21 7.68
CA PHE A 147 3.38 6.57 7.15
C PHE A 147 4.58 6.67 6.20
N ARG A 148 5.78 6.29 6.69
CA ARG A 148 6.99 6.25 5.84
C ARG A 148 6.84 5.29 4.68
N GLN A 149 6.31 4.09 4.91
CA GLN A 149 6.14 3.12 3.84
C GLN A 149 5.27 3.66 2.71
N ARG A 150 4.17 4.36 3.03
CA ARG A 150 3.29 5.01 2.04
C ARG A 150 3.98 6.15 1.29
N HIS A 151 4.74 6.99 1.99
CA HIS A 151 5.37 8.15 1.36
C HIS A 151 6.66 7.81 0.60
N ALA A 152 7.40 6.79 1.03
CA ALA A 152 8.54 6.27 0.26
C ALA A 152 8.08 5.64 -1.06
N THR A 153 6.98 4.88 -1.08
CA THR A 153 6.44 4.33 -2.34
C THR A 153 5.83 5.41 -3.23
N ARG A 154 5.21 6.45 -2.66
CA ARG A 154 4.73 7.62 -3.41
C ARG A 154 5.89 8.43 -4.02
N CYS A 155 7.01 8.57 -3.32
CA CYS A 155 8.21 9.22 -3.83
C CYS A 155 8.78 8.45 -5.04
N LEU A 156 8.87 7.12 -4.93
CA LEU A 156 9.30 6.26 -6.03
C LEU A 156 8.35 6.32 -7.24
N ALA A 157 7.03 6.33 -7.02
CA ALA A 157 6.05 6.48 -8.10
C ALA A 157 6.19 7.82 -8.83
N LYS A 158 6.34 8.93 -8.09
CA LYS A 158 6.59 10.27 -8.67
C LYS A 158 7.90 10.34 -9.44
N GLN A 159 8.96 9.68 -8.96
CA GLN A 159 10.23 9.62 -9.67
C GLN A 159 10.12 8.84 -10.99
N ILE A 160 9.38 7.74 -10.99
CA ILE A 160 9.13 6.95 -12.21
C ILE A 160 8.28 7.76 -13.21
N GLU A 161 7.24 8.44 -12.73
CA GLU A 161 6.41 9.32 -13.56
C GLU A 161 7.23 10.46 -14.18
N ALA A 162 8.03 11.17 -13.38
CA ALA A 162 8.91 12.24 -13.86
C ALA A 162 10.01 11.73 -14.82
N LEU A 163 10.49 10.50 -14.65
CA LEU A 163 11.42 9.87 -15.60
C LEU A 163 10.71 9.54 -16.93
N ASN A 164 9.48 9.03 -16.87
CA ASN A 164 8.69 8.73 -18.07
C ASN A 164 8.32 9.99 -18.85
N GLU A 165 8.01 11.10 -18.17
CA GLU A 165 7.77 12.40 -18.80
C GLU A 165 9.02 12.90 -19.55
N ARG A 166 10.20 12.83 -18.93
CA ARG A 166 11.48 13.21 -19.58
C ARG A 166 11.80 12.37 -20.80
N ILE A 167 11.55 11.06 -20.75
CA ILE A 167 11.75 10.16 -21.90
C ILE A 167 10.83 10.53 -23.07
N ASN A 168 9.59 10.95 -22.79
CA ASN A 168 8.63 11.36 -23.81
C ASN A 168 8.97 12.74 -24.42
N GLU A 169 9.51 13.66 -23.63
CA GLU A 169 9.97 14.98 -24.12
C GLU A 169 11.18 14.83 -25.06
N ASP A 170 12.16 13.97 -24.72
CA ASP A 170 13.34 13.72 -25.56
C ASP A 170 13.00 13.01 -26.88
N THR A 171 11.93 12.20 -26.90
CA THR A 171 11.48 11.50 -28.11
C THR A 171 10.81 12.44 -29.12
N THR A 172 10.29 13.59 -28.67
CA THR A 172 9.51 14.51 -29.51
C THR A 172 10.39 15.51 -30.28
N CYS A 173 11.68 15.68 -29.94
CA CYS A 173 12.56 16.67 -30.57
C CYS A 173 13.43 16.14 -31.75
N SER A 174 13.41 14.83 -32.05
CA SER A 174 14.28 14.23 -33.08
C SER A 174 13.63 13.95 -34.45
N SER A 175 12.40 14.43 -34.72
CA SER A 175 11.80 14.33 -36.06
C SER A 175 11.93 15.65 -36.82
N SER A 176 13.10 15.89 -37.38
CA SER A 176 13.31 16.87 -38.46
C SER A 176 14.03 16.16 -39.60
N VAL A 177 13.24 15.52 -40.46
CA VAL A 177 13.74 14.87 -41.68
C VAL A 177 14.12 15.95 -42.69
N PRO A 178 15.33 15.94 -43.29
CA PRO A 178 15.65 16.87 -44.36
C PRO A 178 14.93 16.44 -45.64
N ALA A 179 14.11 17.33 -46.18
CA ALA A 179 13.46 17.15 -47.48
C ALA A 179 14.50 17.15 -48.60
N GLN A 180 14.65 16.02 -49.30
CA GLN A 180 15.43 15.93 -50.52
C GLN A 180 14.62 16.54 -51.68
N THR A 181 14.99 17.74 -52.12
CA THR A 181 14.52 18.33 -53.38
C THR A 181 15.33 17.77 -54.55
N SER A 182 14.71 16.90 -55.34
CA SER A 182 15.17 16.52 -56.67
C SER A 182 14.97 17.68 -57.65
N THR A 183 16.05 18.08 -58.33
CA THR A 183 16.04 19.07 -59.42
C THR A 183 16.26 18.35 -60.75
N PRO A 184 15.45 18.57 -61.80
CA PRO A 184 15.76 18.08 -63.13
C PRO A 184 16.63 19.09 -63.88
N ALA A 185 17.69 18.60 -64.51
CA ALA A 185 18.53 19.37 -65.41
C ALA A 185 17.87 19.52 -66.78
N SER A 186 17.74 20.76 -67.28
CA SER A 186 17.57 21.02 -68.71
C SER A 186 18.11 22.39 -69.13
N LYS A 187 19.27 22.32 -69.80
CA LYS A 187 19.78 23.03 -71.01
C LYS A 187 19.68 24.56 -71.21
N HIS A 188 20.74 25.03 -71.88
CA HIS A 188 20.96 26.29 -72.64
C HIS A 188 21.37 27.53 -71.84
N ALA A 189 22.18 28.46 -72.33
CA ALA A 189 23.24 28.55 -73.35
C ALA A 189 23.79 29.98 -73.26
N ASN A 190 25.10 30.13 -73.50
CA ASN A 190 25.80 31.28 -74.10
C ASN A 190 25.93 32.67 -73.44
N ARG A 191 27.10 33.24 -73.80
CA ARG A 191 27.66 34.62 -73.75
C ARG A 191 28.43 34.98 -72.48
N SER A 192 29.67 35.45 -72.55
CA SER A 192 30.48 36.02 -73.65
C SER A 192 31.96 35.67 -73.50
#